data_AF-A0A014LDR1-F1
#
_entry.id   AF-A0A014LDR1-F1
#
_cell.length_a   1.000
_cell.length_b   1.000
_cell.length_c   1.000
_cell.angle_alpha   90.00
_cell.angle_beta   90.00
_cell.angle_gamma   90.00
#
_symmetry.space_group_name_H-M   'P 1'
#
loop_
_entity.id
_entity.type
_entity.pdbx_description
1 polymer ?
#
loop_
_entity_poly.entity_id
_entity_poly.type
_entity_poly.pdbx_seq_one_letter_code
_entity_poly.pdbx_strand_id
1 'polypeptide(L)'
;MRHVLAHTDRTLDDTCQAVLDSVSPGARRDDIALLLARTRALDPARIARWEVPADPAAFPGISTAAARTLDTWGLGDLACVTELLLSELVTNAIRYANGPIQVRLLLAQEWGTRYTGNGKTSWAEQSLQPLMW
;
A
#
# COMPACT_ATOMS: atom_id res chain seq x y z
N MET A 1 11.20 23.74 -13.01
CA MET A 1 10.43 22.55 -12.56
C MET A 1 11.26 21.29 -12.31
N ARG A 2 12.00 20.71 -13.27
CA ARG A 2 12.74 19.43 -13.07
C ARG A 2 13.70 19.41 -11.86
N HIS A 3 14.37 20.52 -11.56
CA HIS A 3 15.30 20.62 -10.43
C HIS A 3 14.61 20.65 -9.05
N VAL A 4 13.35 21.09 -8.98
CA VAL A 4 12.59 21.18 -7.72
C VAL A 4 12.11 19.79 -7.28
N LEU A 5 11.71 18.96 -8.23
CA LEU A 5 11.22 17.59 -8.00
C LEU A 5 12.33 16.57 -7.73
N ALA A 6 13.61 16.94 -7.91
CA ALA A 6 14.76 16.05 -7.74
C ALA A 6 15.25 15.93 -6.28
N HIS A 7 14.70 16.71 -5.35
CA HIS A 7 15.14 16.75 -3.95
C HIS A 7 14.14 16.00 -3.06
N THR A 8 14.43 14.72 -2.79
CA THR A 8 13.56 13.77 -2.09
C THR A 8 13.40 14.02 -0.58
N ASP A 9 14.25 14.87 -0.01
CA ASP A 9 14.32 15.13 1.45
C ASP A 9 13.38 16.23 1.95
N ARG A 10 12.72 16.98 1.06
CA ARG A 10 11.76 18.03 1.45
C ARG A 10 10.40 17.45 1.81
N THR A 11 9.61 18.13 2.63
CA THR A 11 8.20 17.76 2.85
C THR A 11 7.35 18.02 1.59
N LEU A 12 6.14 17.46 1.51
CA LEU A 12 5.23 17.74 0.38
C LEU A 12 4.85 19.22 0.33
N ASP A 13 4.69 19.87 1.47
CA ASP A 13 4.40 21.31 1.58
C ASP A 13 5.56 22.17 1.08
N ASP A 14 6.80 21.88 1.49
CA ASP A 14 7.98 22.60 0.98
C ASP A 14 8.15 22.42 -0.54
N THR A 15 7.78 21.25 -1.05
CA THR A 15 7.81 20.95 -2.49
C THR A 15 6.70 21.72 -3.21
N CYS A 16 5.50 21.78 -2.63
CA CYS A 16 4.37 22.55 -3.13
C CYS A 16 4.74 24.03 -3.24
N GLN A 17 5.25 24.61 -2.15
CA GLN A 17 5.65 26.01 -2.10
C GLN A 17 6.75 26.33 -3.12
N ALA A 18 7.79 25.50 -3.19
CA ALA A 18 8.87 25.70 -4.17
C ALA A 18 8.41 25.59 -5.64
N VAL A 19 7.38 24.79 -5.92
CA VAL A 19 6.77 24.72 -7.26
C VAL A 19 5.97 25.98 -7.52
N LEU A 20 5.12 26.42 -6.60
CA LEU A 20 4.31 27.64 -6.71
C LEU A 20 5.18 28.89 -6.90
N ASP A 21 6.26 29.03 -6.11
CA ASP A 21 7.20 30.15 -6.21
C ASP A 21 7.97 30.17 -7.55
N SER A 22 8.08 29.03 -8.22
CA SER A 22 8.73 28.92 -9.53
C SER A 22 7.81 29.26 -10.72
N VAL A 23 6.51 29.43 -10.47
CA VAL A 23 5.55 29.86 -11.49
C VAL A 23 5.46 31.39 -11.44
N SER A 24 5.99 32.07 -12.46
CA SER A 24 6.05 33.54 -12.49
C SER A 24 4.67 34.20 -12.37
N PRO A 25 4.52 35.29 -11.57
CA PRO A 25 3.25 36.00 -11.37
C PRO A 25 2.69 36.74 -12.61
N GLY A 26 3.35 36.63 -13.76
CA GLY A 26 2.94 37.26 -15.03
C GLY A 26 2.19 36.35 -16.00
N ALA A 27 2.13 35.04 -15.75
CA ALA A 27 1.31 34.13 -16.53
C ALA A 27 -0.08 34.06 -15.89
N ARG A 28 -1.02 34.81 -16.47
CA ARG A 28 -2.50 34.69 -16.43
C ARG A 28 -3.14 34.05 -15.19
N ARG A 29 -4.16 34.72 -14.64
CA ARG A 29 -5.12 34.21 -13.62
C ARG A 29 -5.87 32.95 -14.08
N ASP A 30 -5.19 31.86 -14.36
CA ASP A 30 -5.79 30.55 -14.58
C ASP A 30 -5.61 29.74 -13.29
N ASP A 31 -6.67 29.08 -12.84
CA ASP A 31 -6.72 28.32 -11.60
C ASP A 31 -5.74 27.14 -11.66
N ILE A 32 -4.51 27.34 -11.16
CA ILE A 32 -3.50 26.28 -11.10
C ILE A 32 -3.83 25.37 -9.93
N ALA A 33 -4.33 24.17 -10.23
CA ALA A 33 -4.38 23.07 -9.27
C ALA A 33 -3.08 22.26 -9.36
N LEU A 34 -2.31 22.22 -8.27
CA LEU A 34 -1.13 21.38 -8.12
C LEU A 34 -1.48 20.11 -7.35
N LEU A 35 -1.42 18.96 -8.03
CA LEU A 35 -1.55 17.64 -7.38
C LEU A 35 -0.15 17.05 -7.16
N LEU A 36 0.27 16.97 -5.91
CA LEU A 36 1.52 16.32 -5.50
C LEU A 36 1.21 15.00 -4.81
N ALA A 37 1.83 13.93 -5.28
CA ALA A 37 1.76 12.62 -4.65
C ALA A 37 3.18 12.11 -4.39
N ARG A 38 3.46 11.67 -3.16
CA ARG A 38 4.69 10.95 -2.84
C ARG A 38 4.41 9.47 -2.87
N THR A 39 5.01 8.76 -3.81
CA THR A 39 5.03 7.30 -3.79
C THR A 39 5.95 6.84 -2.66
N ARG A 40 5.40 6.69 -1.45
CA ARG A 40 6.11 5.98 -0.39
C ARG A 40 6.10 4.50 -0.76
N ALA A 41 7.26 3.98 -1.16
CA ALA A 41 7.43 2.54 -1.24
C ALA A 41 7.15 1.98 0.16
N LEU A 42 6.27 0.98 0.26
CA LEU A 42 6.04 0.31 1.52
C LEU A 42 7.34 -0.37 1.93
N ASP A 43 7.79 -0.14 3.16
CA ASP A 43 8.98 -0.78 3.71
C ASP A 43 8.88 -2.30 3.48
N PRO A 44 9.91 -2.96 2.89
CA PRO A 44 9.91 -4.41 2.71
C PRO A 44 9.59 -5.19 3.99
N ALA A 45 9.94 -4.67 5.18
CA ALA A 45 9.60 -5.28 6.47
C ALA A 45 8.08 -5.31 6.75
N ARG A 46 7.30 -4.51 6.03
CA ARG A 46 5.83 -4.42 6.10
C ARG A 46 5.13 -5.21 5.00
N ILE A 47 5.89 -6.01 4.23
CA ILE A 47 5.37 -6.86 3.17
C ILE A 47 5.76 -8.31 3.47
N ALA A 48 4.78 -9.18 3.63
CA ALA A 48 4.99 -10.62 3.59
C ALA A 48 4.38 -11.18 2.30
N ARG A 49 5.10 -12.08 1.63
CA ARG A 49 4.69 -12.69 0.36
C ARG A 49 4.99 -14.18 0.38
N TRP A 50 4.03 -14.96 -0.08
CA TRP A 50 4.17 -16.39 -0.28
C TRP A 50 3.56 -16.81 -1.61
N GLU A 51 4.27 -17.68 -2.33
CA GLU A 51 3.69 -18.40 -3.45
C GLU A 51 2.86 -19.57 -2.90
N VAL A 52 1.71 -19.80 -3.51
CA VAL A 52 0.78 -20.86 -3.08
C VAL A 52 0.69 -21.88 -4.21
N PRO A 53 1.12 -23.12 -3.99
CA PRO A 53 0.82 -24.22 -4.90
C PRO A 53 -0.68 -24.31 -5.16
N ALA A 54 -1.09 -24.69 -6.37
CA ALA A 54 -2.50 -24.94 -6.70
C ALA A 54 -3.00 -26.27 -6.09
N ASP A 55 -2.73 -26.47 -4.80
CA ASP A 55 -3.05 -27.65 -4.00
C ASP A 55 -3.62 -27.17 -2.66
N PRO A 56 -4.86 -27.54 -2.30
CA PRO A 56 -5.46 -27.20 -1.01
C PRO A 56 -4.60 -27.61 0.20
N ALA A 57 -3.75 -28.63 0.07
CA ALA A 57 -2.84 -29.06 1.14
C ALA A 57 -1.77 -28.01 1.50
N ALA A 58 -1.57 -26.98 0.66
CA ALA A 58 -0.66 -25.88 0.95
C ALA A 58 -1.22 -24.87 1.96
N PHE A 59 -2.55 -24.82 2.16
CA PHE A 59 -3.19 -23.79 2.98
C PHE A 59 -2.69 -23.73 4.44
N PRO A 60 -2.52 -24.85 5.18
CA PRO A 60 -2.04 -24.80 6.56
C PRO A 60 -0.66 -24.13 6.70
N GLY A 61 0.22 -24.31 5.70
CA GLY A 61 1.52 -23.64 5.65
C GLY A 61 1.39 -22.13 5.49
N ILE A 62 0.47 -21.68 4.63
CA ILE A 62 0.18 -20.26 4.41
C ILE A 62 -0.46 -19.62 5.65
N SER A 63 -1.44 -20.29 6.27
CA SER A 63 -2.09 -19.84 7.52
C SER A 63 -1.06 -19.67 8.66
N THR A 64 -0.19 -20.67 8.85
CA THR A 64 0.87 -20.63 9.87
C THR A 64 1.86 -19.48 9.62
N ALA A 65 2.25 -19.26 8.36
CA ALA A 65 3.17 -18.19 8.02
C ALA A 65 2.52 -16.81 8.22
N ALA A 66 1.26 -16.65 7.85
CA ALA A 66 0.48 -15.43 8.07
C ALA A 66 0.35 -15.09 9.55
N ALA A 67 0.01 -16.08 10.40
CA ALA A 67 -0.07 -15.90 11.85
C ALA A 67 1.26 -15.41 12.44
N ARG A 68 2.38 -16.04 12.07
CA ARG A 68 3.72 -15.61 12.53
C ARG A 68 4.08 -14.20 12.07
N THR A 69 3.71 -13.82 10.85
CA THR A 69 3.90 -12.46 10.35
C THR A 69 3.10 -11.46 11.19
N LEU A 70 1.84 -11.77 11.50
CA LEU A 70 1.02 -10.92 12.35
C LEU A 70 1.60 -10.77 13.76
N ASP A 71 2.09 -11.85 14.37
CA ASP A 71 2.78 -11.79 15.66
C ASP A 71 4.01 -10.88 15.59
N THR A 72 4.81 -11.00 14.52
CA THR A 72 6.00 -10.16 14.30
C THR A 72 5.63 -8.68 14.13
N TRP A 73 4.46 -8.39 13.56
CA TRP A 73 3.94 -7.03 13.42
C TRP A 73 3.17 -6.54 14.66
N GLY A 74 3.06 -7.33 15.73
CA GLY A 74 2.31 -6.99 16.93
C GLY A 74 0.78 -7.03 16.75
N LEU A 75 0.30 -7.81 15.77
CA LEU A 75 -1.10 -7.92 15.36
C LEU A 75 -1.64 -9.35 15.54
N GLY A 76 -1.09 -10.12 16.48
CA GLY A 76 -1.47 -11.53 16.72
C GLY A 76 -2.97 -11.74 16.98
N ASP A 77 -3.65 -10.75 17.58
CA ASP A 77 -5.11 -10.79 17.80
C ASP A 77 -5.92 -10.88 16.49
N LEU A 78 -5.33 -10.51 15.35
CA LEU A 78 -5.96 -10.60 14.02
C LEU A 78 -5.73 -11.96 13.34
N ALA A 79 -4.95 -12.88 13.94
CA ALA A 79 -4.56 -14.13 13.30
C ALA A 79 -5.76 -14.99 12.90
N CYS A 80 -6.74 -15.18 13.79
CA CYS A 80 -7.94 -15.98 13.53
C CYS A 80 -8.77 -15.42 12.37
N VAL A 81 -9.01 -14.10 12.37
CA VAL A 81 -9.76 -13.43 11.29
C VAL A 81 -9.01 -13.53 9.97
N THR A 82 -7.68 -13.35 10.00
CA THR A 82 -6.84 -13.44 8.80
C THR A 82 -6.82 -14.85 8.23
N GLU A 83 -6.75 -15.87 9.07
CA GLU A 83 -6.83 -17.28 8.66
C GLU A 83 -8.14 -17.57 7.91
N LEU A 84 -9.28 -17.12 8.43
CA LEU A 84 -10.58 -17.28 7.76
C LEU A 84 -10.63 -16.56 6.41
N LEU A 85 -10.12 -15.33 6.33
CA LEU A 85 -10.06 -14.60 5.06
C LEU A 85 -9.17 -15.33 4.05
N LEU A 86 -8.04 -15.86 4.51
CA LEU A 86 -7.12 -16.61 3.66
C LEU A 86 -7.73 -17.95 3.22
N SER A 87 -8.51 -18.65 4.04
CA SER A 87 -9.12 -19.93 3.64
C SER A 87 -10.04 -19.74 2.44
N GLU A 88 -10.86 -18.70 2.46
CA GLU A 88 -11.77 -18.37 1.37
C GLU A 88 -11.03 -17.87 0.13
N LEU A 89 -10.09 -16.94 0.29
CA LEU A 89 -9.36 -16.34 -0.83
C LEU A 89 -8.46 -17.36 -1.53
N VAL A 90 -7.72 -18.19 -0.77
CA VAL A 90 -6.84 -19.23 -1.31
C VAL A 90 -7.66 -20.33 -1.97
N THR A 91 -8.76 -20.77 -1.34
CA THR A 91 -9.62 -21.81 -1.95
C THR A 91 -10.24 -21.32 -3.25
N ASN A 92 -10.71 -20.08 -3.31
CA ASN A 92 -11.24 -19.48 -4.53
C ASN A 92 -10.15 -19.34 -5.61
N ALA A 93 -8.94 -18.93 -5.24
CA ALA A 93 -7.82 -18.85 -6.17
C ALA A 93 -7.47 -20.22 -6.75
N ILE A 94 -7.35 -21.27 -5.91
CA ILE A 94 -7.06 -22.63 -6.38
C ILE A 94 -8.13 -23.15 -7.34
N ARG A 95 -9.41 -22.83 -7.07
CA ARG A 95 -10.54 -23.33 -7.86
C ARG A 95 -10.72 -22.58 -9.18
N TYR A 96 -10.42 -21.28 -9.23
CA TYR A 96 -10.86 -20.42 -10.33
C TYR A 96 -9.74 -19.60 -11.00
N ALA A 97 -8.55 -19.46 -10.39
CA ALA A 97 -7.47 -18.69 -11.00
C ALA A 97 -6.76 -19.50 -12.11
N ASN A 98 -6.48 -18.84 -13.22
CA ASN A 98 -5.62 -19.38 -14.28
C ASN A 98 -4.23 -18.73 -14.15
N GLY A 99 -3.29 -19.40 -13.49
CA GLY A 99 -1.91 -18.91 -13.31
C GLY A 99 -1.36 -19.09 -11.89
N PRO A 100 -0.14 -18.57 -11.61
CA PRO A 100 0.48 -18.68 -10.30
C PRO A 100 -0.34 -17.95 -9.24
N ILE A 101 -0.51 -18.59 -8.08
CA ILE A 101 -1.25 -18.03 -6.94
C ILE A 101 -0.26 -17.48 -5.94
N GLN A 102 -0.54 -16.28 -5.46
CA GLN A 102 0.31 -15.59 -4.50
C GLN A 102 -0.54 -14.92 -3.43
N VAL A 103 -0.10 -15.06 -2.18
CA VAL A 103 -0.65 -14.33 -1.05
C VAL A 103 0.34 -13.24 -0.65
N ARG A 104 -0.17 -12.03 -0.43
CA ARG A 104 0.57 -10.91 0.11
C ARG A 104 -0.18 -10.32 1.30
N LEU A 105 0.49 -10.20 2.44
CA LEU A 105 0.04 -9.38 3.55
C LEU A 105 0.83 -8.08 3.54
N LEU A 106 0.12 -6.98 3.73
CA LEU A 106 0.66 -5.62 3.69
C LEU A 106 0.26 -4.92 4.99
N LEU A 107 1.23 -4.57 5.83
CA LEU A 107 0.98 -3.72 6.98
C LEU A 107 0.91 -2.27 6.51
N ALA A 108 -0.27 -1.66 6.57
CA ALA A 108 -0.53 -0.26 6.19
C ALA A 108 -1.08 0.52 7.39
N GLN A 109 -0.86 1.84 7.43
CA GLN A 109 -1.36 2.68 8.53
C GLN A 109 -2.67 3.42 8.20
N GLU A 110 -2.98 3.61 6.91
CA GLU A 110 -4.30 4.01 6.45
C GLU A 110 -4.68 3.15 5.25
N TRP A 111 -5.93 2.68 5.21
CA TRP A 111 -6.47 1.87 4.11
C TRP A 111 -7.70 2.54 3.52
N GLY A 112 -7.80 2.53 2.19
CA GLY A 112 -8.94 3.07 1.46
C GLY A 112 -9.43 2.08 0.42
N THR A 113 -10.74 2.08 0.15
CA THR A 113 -11.34 1.35 -0.97
C THR A 113 -12.05 2.33 -1.89
N ARG A 114 -11.71 2.32 -3.18
CA ARG A 114 -12.42 3.06 -4.24
C ARG A 114 -13.02 2.05 -5.17
N TYR A 115 -14.33 2.15 -5.29
CA TYR A 115 -15.07 1.49 -6.35
C TYR A 115 -14.96 2.38 -7.59
N THR A 116 -14.42 1.84 -8.68
CA THR A 116 -14.49 2.46 -10.01
C THR A 116 -15.56 1.72 -10.82
N GLY A 117 -16.04 2.32 -11.92
CA GLY A 117 -17.01 1.65 -12.81
C GLY A 117 -16.53 0.32 -13.40
N ASN A 118 -15.21 0.04 -13.32
CA ASN A 118 -14.57 -1.16 -13.88
C ASN A 118 -14.02 -2.11 -12.80
N GLY A 119 -14.29 -1.87 -11.51
CA GLY A 119 -13.86 -2.77 -10.43
C GLY A 119 -13.49 -2.07 -9.12
N LYS A 120 -13.02 -2.86 -8.15
CA LYS A 120 -12.57 -2.36 -6.84
C LYS A 120 -11.05 -2.19 -6.84
N THR A 121 -10.57 -1.01 -6.46
CA THR A 121 -9.15 -0.77 -6.18
C THR A 121 -9.00 -0.43 -4.70
N SER A 122 -8.17 -1.19 -3.99
CA SER A 122 -7.79 -0.94 -2.59
C SER A 122 -6.38 -0.34 -2.57
N TRP A 123 -6.15 0.73 -1.80
CA TRP A 123 -4.81 1.30 -1.58
C TRP A 123 -4.55 1.61 -0.11
N ALA A 124 -3.29 1.91 0.19
CA ALA A 124 -2.81 2.28 1.51
C ALA A 124 -2.04 3.60 1.47
N GLU A 125 -2.32 4.51 2.41
CA GLU A 125 -1.58 5.75 2.64
C GLU A 125 -0.96 5.74 4.04
N GLN A 126 0.09 6.52 4.25
CA GLN A 126 0.76 6.66 5.54
C GLN A 126 1.03 8.13 5.81
N SER A 127 0.33 8.70 6.79
CA SER A 127 0.67 9.99 7.39
C SER A 127 1.84 9.80 8.37
N LEU A 128 2.98 10.45 8.11
CA LEU A 128 4.07 10.52 9.09
C LEU A 128 3.81 11.73 9.97
N GLN A 129 3.59 11.52 11.27
CA GLN A 129 3.59 12.63 12.22
C GLN A 129 5.00 13.24 12.28
N PRO A 130 5.12 14.58 12.42
CA PRO A 130 6.42 15.20 12.65
C PRO A 130 6.96 14.70 13.99
N LEU A 131 8.18 14.16 14.02
CA LEU A 131 8.87 13.92 15.30
C LEU A 131 9.00 15.25 16.03
N MET A 132 8.30 15.41 17.15
CA MET A 132 8.64 16.42 18.15
C MET A 132 9.76 15.87 19.05
N TRP A 133 10.97 16.05 18.53
CA TRP A 133 12.29 16.13 19.18
C TRP A 133 12.80 14.88 19.90
#